data_AF-W6TQN5-F1
#
_entry.id   AF-W6TQN5-F1
#
_cell.length_a   1.000
_cell.length_b   1.000
_cell.length_c   1.000
_cell.angle_alpha   90.00
_cell.angle_beta   90.00
_cell.angle_gamma   90.00
#
_symmetry.space_group_name_H-M   'P 1'
#
loop_
_entity.id
_entity.type
_entity.pdbx_description
1 polymer ?
#
loop_
_entity_poly.entity_id
_entity_poly.type
_entity_poly.pdbx_seq_one_letter_code
_entity_poly.pdbx_strand_id
1 'polypeptide(L)'
;MKQLLIIVLISISITSCNFAQQPANANPESPGKAISYEDWKKEAKTNIRLNPKFGNAVKSESQKKADQQLIDNYLKQQGSHHKASEVIIKLGFGYLYKGDTKTAMYRFNQAWLLEPKNENVFWGFSSVYFTLGDHEKAMEQLNEGLILNPNNSNLLTDKATIYYAKFPASNDPKDLSTAIDLLNQSYKIDPKNQNTLFKLSVVYFLKQDCKNALRYYNECKTLGGRPITKEFTEAIQKQCP
;
A
#
# COMPACT_ATOMS: atom_id res chain seq x y z
N MET A 1 1.34 24.89 14.78
CA MET A 1 1.17 23.47 15.20
C MET A 1 -0.22 22.91 14.92
N LYS A 2 -1.33 23.43 15.48
CA LYS A 2 -2.69 22.87 15.23
C LYS A 2 -3.10 22.83 13.74
N GLN A 3 -2.76 23.87 12.97
CA GLN A 3 -3.06 23.93 11.53
C GLN A 3 -2.20 22.96 10.69
N LEU A 4 -0.97 22.66 11.15
CA LEU A 4 -0.07 21.67 10.54
C LEU A 4 -0.63 20.25 10.74
N LEU A 5 -1.12 19.97 11.95
CA LEU A 5 -1.72 18.68 12.32
C LEU A 5 -2.96 18.36 11.45
N ILE A 6 -3.79 19.35 11.16
CA ILE A 6 -5.02 19.19 10.36
C ILE A 6 -4.68 18.84 8.89
N ILE A 7 -3.69 19.51 8.29
CA ILE A 7 -3.26 19.25 6.90
C ILE A 7 -2.60 17.87 6.77
N VAL A 8 -1.86 17.45 7.80
CA VAL A 8 -1.22 16.13 7.89
C VAL A 8 -2.28 15.03 8.02
N LEU A 9 -3.32 15.23 8.83
CA LEU A 9 -4.43 14.29 8.93
C LEU A 9 -5.20 14.15 7.62
N ILE A 10 -5.41 15.24 6.87
CA ILE A 10 -6.09 15.22 5.55
C ILE A 10 -5.26 14.47 4.50
N SER A 11 -3.94 14.65 4.47
CA SER A 11 -3.05 13.97 3.52
C SER A 11 -2.81 12.49 3.86
N ILE A 12 -2.88 12.10 5.14
CA ILE A 12 -2.86 10.70 5.60
C ILE A 12 -4.17 9.97 5.25
N SER A 13 -5.32 10.63 5.37
CA SER A 13 -6.64 9.98 5.31
C SER A 13 -7.25 9.83 3.92
N ILE A 14 -6.82 10.60 2.90
CA ILE A 14 -7.51 10.62 1.60
C ILE A 14 -6.68 10.02 0.45
N THR A 15 -5.36 9.87 0.58
CA THR A 15 -4.49 9.74 -0.62
C THR A 15 -3.64 8.47 -0.72
N SER A 16 -3.53 7.67 0.34
CA SER A 16 -2.60 6.52 0.34
C SER A 16 -3.11 5.27 -0.39
N CYS A 17 -4.40 5.19 -0.73
CA CYS A 17 -4.94 4.09 -1.55
C CYS A 17 -5.81 4.53 -2.73
N ASN A 18 -6.60 5.60 -2.64
CA ASN A 18 -7.67 5.80 -3.63
C ASN A 18 -7.26 6.46 -4.96
N PHE A 19 -6.26 7.34 -4.98
CA PHE A 19 -6.02 8.14 -6.19
C PHE A 19 -4.66 8.00 -6.83
N ALA A 20 -3.60 7.54 -6.17
CA ALA A 20 -2.26 7.51 -6.75
C ALA A 20 -2.01 6.36 -7.74
N GLN A 21 -2.82 5.29 -7.71
CA GLN A 21 -2.54 4.05 -8.43
C GLN A 21 -3.67 3.56 -9.37
N GLN A 22 -4.82 4.26 -9.45
CA GLN A 22 -5.86 3.87 -10.42
C GLN A 22 -5.32 3.99 -11.86
N PRO A 23 -5.39 2.98 -12.74
CA PRO A 23 -5.17 3.24 -14.17
C PRO A 23 -6.15 4.35 -14.64
N ALA A 24 -5.76 5.17 -15.62
CA ALA A 24 -6.57 6.30 -16.13
C ALA A 24 -8.00 5.92 -16.57
N ASN A 25 -8.31 4.62 -16.66
CA ASN A 25 -9.56 4.03 -17.13
C ASN A 25 -10.35 3.29 -16.04
N ALA A 26 -10.10 3.54 -14.74
CA ALA A 26 -10.87 2.90 -13.67
C ALA A 26 -12.30 3.46 -13.64
N ASN A 27 -13.28 2.65 -14.06
CA ASN A 27 -14.70 2.99 -14.08
C ASN A 27 -15.24 3.22 -12.64
N PRO A 28 -15.76 4.41 -12.29
CA PRO A 28 -16.22 4.76 -10.94
C PRO A 28 -17.55 4.11 -10.51
N GLU A 29 -18.25 3.39 -11.41
CA GLU A 29 -19.67 3.04 -11.24
C GLU A 29 -20.00 1.77 -10.42
N SER A 30 -19.06 1.19 -9.67
CA SER A 30 -19.43 0.09 -8.77
C SER A 30 -18.62 0.15 -7.48
N PRO A 31 -19.09 0.88 -6.45
CA PRO A 31 -18.46 0.85 -5.14
C PRO A 31 -18.52 -0.58 -4.62
N GLY A 32 -17.36 -1.20 -4.46
CA GLY A 32 -17.23 -2.41 -3.65
C GLY A 32 -17.80 -2.13 -2.26
N LYS A 33 -18.51 -3.10 -1.67
CA LYS A 33 -19.03 -2.92 -0.32
C LYS A 33 -17.86 -2.81 0.66
N ALA A 34 -17.61 -1.60 1.15
CA ALA A 34 -16.67 -1.37 2.24
C ALA A 34 -17.11 -2.20 3.47
N ILE A 35 -16.15 -2.90 4.08
CA ILE A 35 -16.35 -3.68 5.30
C ILE A 35 -15.61 -2.98 6.45
N SER A 36 -16.26 -2.85 7.60
CA SER A 36 -15.60 -2.32 8.80
C SER A 36 -14.54 -3.29 9.31
N TYR A 37 -13.51 -2.81 10.02
CA TYR A 37 -12.51 -3.73 10.55
C TYR A 37 -13.08 -4.68 11.63
N GLU A 38 -14.10 -4.26 12.37
CA GLU A 38 -14.79 -5.14 13.32
C GLU A 38 -15.52 -6.29 12.62
N ASP A 39 -16.25 -5.98 11.54
CA ASP A 39 -16.92 -7.00 10.72
C ASP A 39 -15.90 -7.90 10.04
N TRP A 40 -14.79 -7.34 9.56
CA TRP A 40 -13.66 -8.10 9.01
C TRP A 40 -13.15 -9.12 10.00
N LYS A 41 -12.84 -8.70 11.24
CA LYS A 41 -12.36 -9.61 12.29
C LYS A 41 -13.37 -10.69 12.62
N LYS A 42 -14.67 -10.37 12.61
CA LYS A 42 -15.74 -11.35 12.85
C LYS A 42 -15.81 -12.38 11.73
N GLU A 43 -15.81 -11.94 10.47
CA GLU A 43 -15.89 -12.83 9.30
C GLU A 43 -14.61 -13.66 9.12
N ALA A 44 -13.43 -13.07 9.35
CA ALA A 44 -12.13 -13.74 9.18
C ALA A 44 -11.94 -14.94 10.13
N LYS A 45 -12.73 -15.05 11.22
CA LYS A 45 -12.73 -16.22 12.11
C LYS A 45 -13.27 -17.49 11.43
N THR A 46 -14.22 -17.34 10.51
CA THR A 46 -14.87 -18.47 9.83
C THR A 46 -14.54 -18.53 8.34
N ASN A 47 -14.02 -17.44 7.77
CA ASN A 47 -13.62 -17.34 6.37
C ASN A 47 -12.10 -17.21 6.24
N ILE A 48 -11.42 -18.36 6.08
CA ILE A 48 -9.95 -18.41 5.95
C ILE A 48 -9.40 -17.54 4.82
N ARG A 49 -10.20 -17.26 3.78
CA ARG A 49 -9.79 -16.47 2.61
C ARG A 49 -9.59 -14.99 2.93
N LEU A 50 -10.08 -14.50 4.08
CA LEU A 50 -9.83 -13.14 4.57
C LEU A 50 -8.54 -13.03 5.38
N ASN A 51 -7.83 -14.12 5.61
CA ASN A 51 -6.53 -14.11 6.27
C ASN A 51 -5.43 -14.26 5.21
N PRO A 52 -4.31 -13.51 5.30
CA PRO A 52 -3.13 -13.74 4.47
C PRO A 52 -2.72 -15.21 4.52
N LYS A 53 -2.29 -15.76 3.39
CA LYS A 53 -1.86 -17.16 3.27
C LYS A 53 -2.94 -18.13 3.74
N PHE A 54 -4.22 -17.75 3.56
CA PHE A 54 -5.39 -18.45 4.09
C PHE A 54 -5.33 -18.72 5.60
N GLY A 55 -4.64 -17.89 6.37
CA GLY A 55 -4.42 -18.08 7.81
C GLY A 55 -3.60 -19.34 8.12
N ASN A 56 -2.80 -19.84 7.17
CA ASN A 56 -2.10 -21.12 7.24
C ASN A 56 -3.04 -22.31 7.55
N ALA A 57 -4.32 -22.20 7.20
CA ALA A 57 -5.30 -23.23 7.49
C ALA A 57 -5.03 -24.52 6.70
N VAL A 58 -5.26 -25.67 7.34
CA VAL A 58 -5.27 -26.96 6.64
C VAL A 58 -6.50 -27.00 5.74
N LYS A 59 -6.28 -26.99 4.43
CA LYS A 59 -7.34 -27.03 3.42
C LYS A 59 -7.90 -28.44 3.24
N SER A 60 -9.19 -28.55 2.96
CA SER A 60 -9.83 -29.81 2.58
C SER A 60 -9.37 -30.30 1.20
N GLU A 61 -9.56 -31.57 0.89
CA GLU A 61 -9.20 -32.12 -0.44
C GLU A 61 -9.92 -31.40 -1.59
N SER A 62 -11.18 -31.01 -1.38
CA SER A 62 -11.93 -30.22 -2.36
C SER A 62 -11.28 -28.84 -2.59
N GLN A 63 -10.81 -28.18 -1.53
CA GLN A 63 -10.11 -26.89 -1.63
C GLN A 63 -8.76 -27.03 -2.31
N LYS A 64 -7.97 -28.07 -1.97
CA LYS A 64 -6.69 -28.35 -2.64
C LYS A 64 -6.87 -28.61 -4.13
N LYS A 65 -7.92 -29.36 -4.51
CA LYS A 65 -8.27 -29.60 -5.92
C LYS A 65 -8.63 -28.30 -6.64
N ALA A 66 -9.40 -27.42 -6.01
CA ALA A 66 -9.74 -26.12 -6.57
C ALA A 66 -8.50 -25.20 -6.71
N ASP A 67 -7.59 -25.21 -5.74
CA ASP A 67 -6.32 -24.47 -5.81
C ASP A 67 -5.48 -24.97 -7.00
N GLN A 68 -5.35 -26.30 -7.16
CA GLN A 68 -4.60 -26.88 -8.28
C GLN A 68 -5.20 -26.50 -9.63
N GLN A 69 -6.53 -26.58 -9.76
CA GLN A 69 -7.23 -26.17 -11.00
C GLN A 69 -6.99 -24.69 -11.31
N LEU A 70 -6.99 -23.82 -10.30
CA LEU A 70 -6.66 -22.41 -10.49
C LEU A 70 -5.23 -22.25 -11.00
N ILE A 71 -4.26 -22.91 -10.35
CA ILE A 71 -2.85 -22.84 -10.72
C ILE A 71 -2.67 -23.29 -12.18
N ASP A 72 -3.17 -24.47 -12.54
CA ASP A 72 -3.04 -25.03 -13.89
C ASP A 72 -3.61 -24.09 -14.96
N ASN A 73 -4.79 -23.51 -14.70
CA ASN A 73 -5.43 -22.58 -15.62
C ASN A 73 -4.61 -21.31 -15.85
N TYR A 74 -4.07 -20.72 -14.79
CA TYR A 74 -3.25 -19.51 -14.91
C TYR A 74 -1.88 -19.80 -15.52
N LEU A 75 -1.26 -20.95 -15.20
CA LEU A 75 0.00 -21.37 -15.82
C LEU A 75 -0.16 -21.59 -17.32
N LYS A 76 -1.27 -22.21 -17.74
CA LYS A 76 -1.59 -22.39 -19.17
C LYS A 76 -1.70 -21.05 -19.91
N GLN A 77 -2.26 -20.02 -19.27
CA GLN A 77 -2.47 -18.71 -19.89
C GLN A 77 -1.24 -17.80 -19.85
N GLN A 78 -0.49 -17.82 -18.75
CA GLN A 78 0.57 -16.84 -18.46
C GLN A 78 1.99 -17.41 -18.63
N GLY A 79 2.12 -18.73 -18.76
CA GLY A 79 3.37 -19.45 -19.03
C GLY A 79 4.34 -19.57 -17.85
N SER A 80 4.11 -18.89 -16.73
CA SER A 80 4.94 -19.01 -15.53
C SER A 80 4.16 -18.62 -14.27
N HIS A 81 4.56 -19.18 -13.13
CA HIS A 81 4.04 -18.83 -11.82
C HIS A 81 4.17 -17.33 -11.53
N HIS A 82 5.31 -16.73 -11.87
CA HIS A 82 5.56 -15.32 -11.63
C HIS A 82 4.62 -14.39 -12.40
N LYS A 83 4.51 -14.57 -13.73
CA LYS A 83 3.58 -13.77 -14.54
C LYS A 83 2.13 -13.95 -14.10
N ALA A 84 1.75 -15.19 -13.74
CA ALA A 84 0.43 -15.48 -13.20
C ALA A 84 0.16 -14.73 -11.89
N SER A 85 1.11 -14.78 -10.94
CA SER A 85 1.02 -14.06 -9.66
C SER A 85 0.87 -12.55 -9.89
N GLU A 86 1.73 -11.95 -10.72
CA GLU A 86 1.69 -10.52 -11.05
C GLU A 86 0.36 -10.08 -11.67
N VAL A 87 -0.25 -10.90 -12.53
CA VAL A 87 -1.59 -10.62 -13.08
C VAL A 87 -2.65 -10.62 -11.98
N ILE A 88 -2.64 -11.60 -11.08
CA ILE A 88 -3.61 -11.65 -9.98
C ILE A 88 -3.38 -10.52 -8.96
N ILE A 89 -2.13 -10.14 -8.69
CA ILE A 89 -1.81 -9.00 -7.82
C ILE A 89 -2.41 -7.71 -8.39
N LYS A 90 -2.23 -7.47 -9.70
CA LYS A 90 -2.86 -6.31 -10.38
C LYS A 90 -4.37 -6.31 -10.25
N LEU A 91 -5.02 -7.48 -10.37
CA LEU A 91 -6.46 -7.61 -10.13
C LEU A 91 -6.82 -7.29 -8.67
N GLY A 92 -6.06 -7.78 -7.70
CA GLY A 92 -6.26 -7.50 -6.27
C GLY A 92 -6.24 -6.01 -5.97
N PHE A 93 -5.23 -5.30 -6.47
CA PHE A 93 -5.18 -3.83 -6.37
C PHE A 93 -6.35 -3.16 -7.08
N GLY A 94 -6.76 -3.66 -8.25
CA GLY A 94 -7.94 -3.17 -8.96
C GLY A 94 -9.24 -3.26 -8.14
N TYR A 95 -9.42 -4.32 -7.35
CA TYR A 95 -10.54 -4.43 -6.42
C TYR A 95 -10.37 -3.52 -5.19
N LEU A 96 -9.16 -3.40 -4.67
CA LEU A 96 -8.87 -2.52 -3.52
C LEU A 96 -9.19 -1.06 -3.86
N TYR A 97 -8.81 -0.57 -5.05
CA TYR A 97 -9.14 0.79 -5.51
C TYR A 97 -10.63 1.03 -5.76
N LYS A 98 -11.40 -0.05 -5.94
CA LYS A 98 -12.88 0.01 -6.02
C LYS A 98 -13.54 -0.08 -4.64
N GLY A 99 -12.76 -0.19 -3.56
CA GLY A 99 -13.25 -0.39 -2.20
C GLY A 99 -13.71 -1.82 -1.88
N ASP A 100 -13.51 -2.78 -2.80
CA ASP A 100 -13.81 -4.19 -2.53
C ASP A 100 -12.63 -4.89 -1.83
N THR A 101 -12.45 -4.54 -0.56
CA THR A 101 -11.35 -5.02 0.28
C THR A 101 -11.36 -6.54 0.44
N LYS A 102 -12.55 -7.18 0.48
CA LYS A 102 -12.66 -8.64 0.60
C LYS A 102 -12.17 -9.34 -0.65
N THR A 103 -12.65 -8.91 -1.82
CA THR A 103 -12.20 -9.50 -3.08
C THR A 103 -10.73 -9.24 -3.33
N ALA A 104 -10.20 -8.07 -2.95
CA ALA A 104 -8.76 -7.79 -3.01
C ALA A 104 -7.94 -8.83 -2.23
N MET A 105 -8.28 -9.09 -0.97
CA MET A 105 -7.61 -10.12 -0.16
C MET A 105 -7.75 -11.52 -0.77
N TYR A 106 -8.89 -11.86 -1.35
CA TYR A 106 -9.05 -13.13 -2.07
C TYR A 106 -8.08 -13.25 -3.25
N ARG A 107 -7.90 -12.17 -4.02
CA ARG A 107 -6.94 -12.15 -5.13
C ARG A 107 -5.50 -12.24 -4.63
N PHE A 108 -5.11 -11.48 -3.62
CA PHE A 108 -3.76 -11.58 -3.07
C PHE A 108 -3.45 -12.98 -2.51
N ASN A 109 -4.43 -13.64 -1.88
CA ASN A 109 -4.29 -15.04 -1.48
C ASN A 109 -4.12 -16.01 -2.67
N GLN A 110 -4.80 -15.77 -3.79
CA GLN A 110 -4.60 -16.55 -5.00
C GLN A 110 -3.23 -16.30 -5.65
N ALA A 111 -2.75 -15.05 -5.63
CA ALA A 111 -1.40 -14.72 -6.07
C ALA A 111 -0.33 -15.41 -5.20
N TRP A 112 -0.55 -15.47 -3.87
CA TRP A 112 0.29 -16.23 -2.96
C TRP A 112 0.35 -17.72 -3.30
N LEU A 113 -0.78 -18.35 -3.69
CA LEU A 113 -0.79 -19.76 -4.12
C LEU A 113 0.04 -19.98 -5.39
N LEU A 114 -0.01 -19.02 -6.31
CA LEU A 114 0.75 -19.08 -7.56
C LEU A 114 2.24 -18.92 -7.28
N GLU A 115 2.64 -17.97 -6.44
CA GLU A 115 4.04 -17.73 -6.12
C GLU A 115 4.21 -17.24 -4.67
N PRO A 116 4.45 -18.15 -3.71
CA PRO A 116 4.59 -17.79 -2.29
C PRO A 116 5.77 -16.87 -1.96
N LYS A 117 6.76 -16.79 -2.87
CA LYS A 117 7.97 -15.97 -2.73
C LYS A 117 7.91 -14.63 -3.47
N ASN A 118 6.77 -14.28 -4.06
CA ASN A 118 6.58 -12.98 -4.66
C ASN A 118 6.31 -11.93 -3.57
N GLU A 119 7.22 -10.98 -3.41
CA GLU A 119 7.12 -9.95 -2.37
C GLU A 119 5.91 -9.02 -2.56
N ASN A 120 5.46 -8.81 -3.80
CA ASN A 120 4.35 -7.91 -4.12
C ASN A 120 3.01 -8.44 -3.59
N VAL A 121 2.92 -9.74 -3.30
CA VAL A 121 1.77 -10.34 -2.60
C VAL A 121 1.64 -9.78 -1.19
N PHE A 122 2.77 -9.68 -0.48
CA PHE A 122 2.82 -9.15 0.88
C PHE A 122 2.58 -7.65 0.90
N TRP A 123 2.99 -6.95 -0.16
CA TRP A 123 2.57 -5.58 -0.40
C TRP A 123 1.04 -5.48 -0.49
N GLY A 124 0.39 -6.32 -1.31
CA GLY A 124 -1.08 -6.38 -1.39
C GLY A 124 -1.77 -6.70 -0.06
N PHE A 125 -1.26 -7.67 0.71
CA PHE A 125 -1.77 -7.95 2.05
C PHE A 125 -1.64 -6.76 3.00
N SER A 126 -0.50 -6.05 2.95
CA SER A 126 -0.29 -4.85 3.76
C SER A 126 -1.26 -3.73 3.40
N SER A 127 -1.53 -3.51 2.11
CA SER A 127 -2.47 -2.48 1.66
C SER A 127 -3.90 -2.77 2.10
N VAL A 128 -4.30 -4.05 2.18
CA VAL A 128 -5.59 -4.43 2.75
C VAL A 128 -5.68 -4.04 4.22
N TYR A 129 -4.69 -4.40 5.05
CA TYR A 129 -4.73 -4.06 6.47
C TYR A 129 -4.58 -2.57 6.73
N PHE A 130 -3.80 -1.87 5.92
CA PHE A 130 -3.72 -0.41 5.95
C PHE A 130 -5.09 0.22 5.66
N THR A 131 -5.81 -0.27 4.65
CA THR A 131 -7.18 0.16 4.33
C THR A 131 -8.16 -0.11 5.47
N LEU A 132 -7.97 -1.20 6.21
CA LEU A 132 -8.75 -1.54 7.41
C LEU A 132 -8.32 -0.75 8.67
N GLY A 133 -7.26 0.05 8.59
CA GLY A 133 -6.70 0.82 9.72
C GLY A 133 -5.84 -0.01 10.68
N ASP A 134 -5.55 -1.28 10.38
CA ASP A 134 -4.66 -2.12 11.19
C ASP A 134 -3.21 -1.95 10.73
N HIS A 135 -2.57 -0.89 11.22
CA HIS A 135 -1.18 -0.58 10.87
C HIS A 135 -0.17 -1.60 11.42
N GLU A 136 -0.51 -2.34 12.49
CA GLU A 136 0.36 -3.36 13.05
C GLU A 136 0.45 -4.56 12.11
N LYS A 137 -0.70 -5.09 11.67
CA LYS A 137 -0.72 -6.16 10.66
C LYS A 137 -0.17 -5.72 9.33
N ALA A 138 -0.43 -4.48 8.90
CA ALA A 138 0.18 -3.95 7.70
C ALA A 138 1.72 -3.98 7.80
N MET A 139 2.28 -3.58 8.93
CA MET A 139 3.72 -3.62 9.21
C MET A 139 4.28 -5.04 9.20
N GLU A 140 3.58 -6.02 9.77
CA GLU A 140 3.96 -7.44 9.71
C GLU A 140 4.10 -7.92 8.27
N GLN A 141 3.11 -7.65 7.43
CA GLN A 141 3.13 -8.07 6.02
C GLN A 141 4.23 -7.36 5.24
N LEU A 142 4.44 -6.06 5.45
CA LEU A 142 5.54 -5.31 4.84
C LEU A 142 6.90 -5.92 5.21
N ASN A 143 7.10 -6.32 6.47
CA ASN A 143 8.33 -6.96 6.91
C ASN A 143 8.53 -8.33 6.26
N GLU A 144 7.48 -9.14 6.13
CA GLU A 144 7.57 -10.42 5.40
C GLU A 144 7.98 -10.20 3.93
N GLY A 145 7.40 -9.21 3.24
CA GLY A 145 7.79 -8.86 1.88
C GLY A 145 9.25 -8.38 1.78
N LEU A 146 9.69 -7.54 2.71
CA LEU A 146 11.07 -7.01 2.73
C LEU A 146 12.12 -8.06 3.09
N ILE A 147 11.74 -9.16 3.77
CA ILE A 147 12.63 -10.32 3.94
C ILE A 147 12.90 -10.98 2.59
N LEU A 148 11.90 -11.06 1.71
CA LEU A 148 12.03 -11.65 0.37
C LEU A 148 12.79 -10.74 -0.59
N ASN A 149 12.47 -9.44 -0.58
CA ASN A 149 13.16 -8.44 -1.37
C ASN A 149 13.38 -7.14 -0.56
N PRO A 150 14.57 -6.95 0.03
CA PRO A 150 14.89 -5.76 0.81
C PRO A 150 14.88 -4.46 -0.01
N ASN A 151 14.99 -4.56 -1.33
CA ASN A 151 15.08 -3.43 -2.26
C ASN A 151 13.77 -3.20 -3.03
N ASN A 152 12.62 -3.64 -2.49
CA ASN A 152 11.34 -3.30 -3.11
C ASN A 152 10.90 -1.89 -2.71
N SER A 153 10.88 -0.96 -3.68
CA SER A 153 10.57 0.46 -3.43
C SER A 153 9.16 0.67 -2.86
N ASN A 154 8.15 -0.09 -3.31
CA ASN A 154 6.78 0.05 -2.82
C ASN A 154 6.66 -0.37 -1.35
N LEU A 155 7.25 -1.51 -0.98
CA LEU A 155 7.26 -1.98 0.41
C LEU A 155 7.96 -0.99 1.35
N LEU A 156 9.12 -0.45 0.95
CA LEU A 156 9.84 0.57 1.73
C LEU A 156 9.01 1.85 1.91
N THR A 157 8.33 2.28 0.85
CA THR A 157 7.49 3.48 0.84
C THR A 157 6.29 3.34 1.75
N ASP A 158 5.61 2.20 1.73
CA ASP A 158 4.43 1.97 2.56
C ASP A 158 4.80 1.68 4.02
N LYS A 159 5.96 1.06 4.26
CA LYS A 159 6.54 0.98 5.61
C LYS A 159 6.84 2.35 6.20
N ALA A 160 7.47 3.24 5.42
CA ALA A 160 7.70 4.62 5.83
C ALA A 160 6.39 5.37 6.14
N THR A 161 5.32 5.01 5.43
CA THR A 161 3.99 5.62 5.62
C THR A 161 3.44 5.36 7.01
N ILE A 162 3.62 4.15 7.51
CA ILE A 162 3.19 3.80 8.86
C ILE A 162 3.99 4.59 9.92
N TYR A 163 5.29 4.81 9.72
CA TYR A 163 6.10 5.61 10.64
C TYR A 163 5.69 7.08 10.66
N TYR A 164 5.57 7.75 9.49
CA TYR A 164 5.18 9.15 9.52
C TYR A 164 3.70 9.34 9.92
N ALA A 165 2.82 8.36 9.71
CA ALA A 165 1.44 8.41 10.21
C ALA A 165 1.35 8.32 11.74
N LYS A 166 2.33 7.68 12.40
CA LYS A 166 2.45 7.65 13.86
C LYS A 166 2.96 8.97 14.45
N PHE A 167 3.80 9.68 13.70
CA PHE A 167 4.48 10.89 14.16
C PHE A 167 3.54 11.98 14.76
N PRO A 168 2.38 12.33 14.19
CA PRO A 168 1.49 13.33 14.79
C PRO A 168 0.95 12.94 16.17
N ALA A 169 0.83 11.65 16.45
CA ALA A 169 0.32 11.13 17.72
C ALA A 169 1.43 10.89 18.75
N SER A 170 2.58 10.37 18.32
CA SER A 170 3.73 10.11 19.19
C SER A 170 4.55 11.38 19.46
N ASN A 171 4.60 12.30 18.50
CA ASN A 171 5.56 13.40 18.41
C ASN A 171 7.02 12.92 18.59
N ASP A 172 7.31 11.65 18.28
CA ASP A 172 8.64 11.07 18.42
C ASP A 172 9.48 11.40 17.18
N PRO A 173 10.57 12.19 17.29
CA PRO A 173 11.42 12.51 16.15
C PRO A 173 12.02 11.26 15.48
N LYS A 174 12.11 10.14 16.19
CA LYS A 174 12.58 8.85 15.65
C LYS A 174 11.63 8.28 14.60
N ASP A 175 10.32 8.48 14.75
CA ASP A 175 9.34 8.03 13.75
C ASP A 175 9.55 8.79 12.43
N LEU A 176 9.70 10.11 12.52
CA LEU A 176 9.92 10.94 11.34
C LEU A 176 11.28 10.66 10.67
N SER A 177 12.35 10.47 11.45
CA SER A 177 13.67 10.11 10.90
C SER A 177 13.65 8.74 10.23
N THR A 178 13.00 7.74 10.84
CA THR A 178 12.85 6.40 10.26
C THR A 178 12.08 6.44 8.95
N ALA A 179 11.00 7.24 8.88
CA ALA A 179 10.26 7.43 7.64
C ALA A 179 11.13 8.04 6.53
N ILE A 180 11.91 9.08 6.85
CA ILE A 180 12.84 9.73 5.90
C ILE A 180 13.89 8.72 5.39
N ASP A 181 14.47 7.91 6.27
CA ASP A 181 15.51 6.94 5.90
C ASP A 181 14.97 5.85 4.95
N LEU A 182 13.79 5.32 5.25
CA LEU A 182 13.11 4.33 4.39
C LEU A 182 12.73 4.93 3.03
N LEU A 183 12.22 6.16 3.01
CA LEU A 183 11.87 6.85 1.76
C LEU A 183 13.10 7.17 0.92
N ASN A 184 14.22 7.58 1.53
CA ASN A 184 15.47 7.81 0.82
C ASN A 184 16.04 6.50 0.25
N GLN A 185 15.88 5.37 0.94
CA GLN A 185 16.22 4.05 0.39
C GLN A 185 15.34 3.73 -0.82
N SER A 186 14.02 3.89 -0.70
CA SER A 186 13.07 3.71 -1.80
C SER A 186 13.41 4.60 -3.00
N TYR A 187 13.76 5.87 -2.77
CA TYR A 187 14.11 6.83 -3.82
C TYR A 187 15.41 6.46 -4.54
N LYS A 188 16.41 5.91 -3.83
CA LYS A 188 17.64 5.39 -4.47
C LYS A 188 17.35 4.23 -5.42
N ILE A 189 16.34 3.41 -5.12
CA ILE A 189 15.94 2.26 -5.92
C ILE A 189 15.11 2.70 -7.13
N ASP A 190 14.08 3.52 -6.89
CA ASP A 190 13.20 4.05 -7.93
C ASP A 190 12.98 5.56 -7.74
N PRO A 191 13.83 6.40 -8.36
CA PRO A 191 13.70 7.85 -8.29
C PRO A 191 12.42 8.39 -8.94
N LYS A 192 11.72 7.57 -9.74
CA LYS A 192 10.51 7.97 -10.47
C LYS A 192 9.23 7.54 -9.76
N ASN A 193 9.32 6.89 -8.60
CA ASN A 193 8.16 6.54 -7.80
C ASN A 193 7.52 7.81 -7.22
N GLN A 194 6.40 8.24 -7.82
CA GLN A 194 5.68 9.46 -7.41
C GLN A 194 5.19 9.39 -5.96
N ASN A 195 4.84 8.21 -5.44
CA ASN A 195 4.44 8.06 -4.04
C ASN A 195 5.63 8.30 -3.11
N THR A 196 6.81 7.77 -3.44
CA THR A 196 8.03 8.02 -2.68
C THR A 196 8.36 9.51 -2.67
N LEU A 197 8.37 10.17 -3.83
CA LEU A 197 8.66 11.60 -3.95
C LEU A 197 7.67 12.47 -3.17
N PHE A 198 6.37 12.18 -3.30
CA PHE A 198 5.34 12.90 -2.55
C PHE A 198 5.53 12.72 -1.04
N LYS A 199 5.72 11.48 -0.59
CA LYS A 199 5.93 11.19 0.84
C LYS A 199 7.23 11.83 1.35
N LEU A 200 8.31 11.87 0.56
CA LEU A 200 9.53 12.61 0.87
C LEU A 200 9.23 14.11 1.07
N SER A 201 8.49 14.71 0.15
CA SER A 201 8.07 16.11 0.28
C SER A 201 7.32 16.35 1.60
N VAL A 202 6.37 15.49 1.94
CA VAL A 202 5.57 15.57 3.18
C VAL A 202 6.46 15.44 4.43
N VAL A 203 7.36 14.45 4.50
CA VAL A 203 8.20 14.27 5.70
C VAL A 203 9.23 15.38 5.89
N TYR A 204 9.77 15.94 4.80
CA TYR A 204 10.66 17.11 4.89
C TYR A 204 9.89 18.38 5.24
N PHE A 205 8.66 18.53 4.75
CA PHE A 205 7.76 19.61 5.16
C PHE A 205 7.47 19.55 6.67
N LEU A 206 7.17 18.35 7.20
CA LEU A 206 6.99 18.11 8.63
C LEU A 206 8.25 18.44 9.45
N LYS A 207 9.43 18.14 8.90
CA LYS A 207 10.74 18.47 9.48
C LYS A 207 11.06 19.98 9.40
N GLN A 208 10.23 20.79 8.75
CA GLN A 208 10.48 22.22 8.44
C GLN A 208 11.70 22.45 7.54
N ASP A 209 12.11 21.43 6.79
CA ASP A 209 13.17 21.53 5.78
C ASP A 209 12.53 21.86 4.43
N CYS A 210 12.20 23.15 4.25
CA CYS A 210 11.51 23.64 3.05
C CYS A 210 12.29 23.41 1.77
N LYS A 211 13.64 23.43 1.82
CA LYS A 211 14.49 23.18 0.65
C LYS A 211 14.26 21.78 0.09
N ASN A 212 14.31 20.76 0.94
CA ASN A 212 14.07 19.38 0.49
C ASN A 212 12.58 19.11 0.22
N ALA A 213 11.67 19.71 0.99
CA ALA A 213 10.23 19.58 0.77
C ALA A 213 9.83 20.04 -0.63
N LEU A 214 10.26 21.25 -1.04
CA LEU A 214 9.99 21.80 -2.37
C LEU A 214 10.70 21.04 -3.48
N ARG A 215 11.94 20.56 -3.25
CA ARG A 215 12.66 19.72 -4.23
C ARG A 215 11.81 18.52 -4.63
N TYR A 216 11.42 17.70 -3.67
CA TYR A 216 10.69 16.46 -3.95
C TYR A 216 9.25 16.70 -4.41
N TYR A 217 8.62 17.80 -3.96
CA TYR A 217 7.34 18.25 -4.50
C TYR A 217 7.43 18.50 -6.01
N ASN A 218 8.44 19.26 -6.44
CA ASN A 218 8.63 19.62 -7.85
C ASN A 218 9.04 18.43 -8.71
N GLU A 219 9.89 17.53 -8.19
CA GLU A 219 10.22 16.26 -8.86
C GLU A 219 8.96 15.41 -9.06
N CYS A 220 8.13 15.26 -8.03
CA CYS A 220 6.86 14.53 -8.14
C CYS A 220 5.93 15.17 -9.19
N LYS A 221 5.79 16.50 -9.16
CA LYS A 221 4.97 17.28 -10.11
C LYS A 221 5.44 17.12 -11.55
N THR A 222 6.75 17.07 -11.80
CA THR A 222 7.33 16.86 -13.14
C THR A 222 6.95 15.51 -13.73
N LEU A 223 6.69 14.51 -12.88
CA LEU A 223 6.24 13.17 -13.27
C LEU A 223 4.70 13.06 -13.39
N GLY A 224 3.98 14.18 -13.26
CA GLY A 224 2.52 14.24 -13.31
C GLY A 224 1.86 14.57 -11.97
N GLY A 225 2.61 14.50 -10.86
CA GLY A 225 2.17 14.97 -9.56
C GLY A 225 0.92 14.28 -9.00
N ARG A 226 0.65 13.05 -9.44
CA ARG A 226 -0.63 12.40 -9.19
C ARG A 226 -0.98 12.23 -7.69
N PRO A 227 -0.04 11.91 -6.79
CA PRO A 227 -0.34 11.82 -5.36
C PRO A 227 -0.46 13.19 -4.67
N ILE A 228 -0.08 14.28 -5.34
CA ILE A 228 -0.10 15.62 -4.75
C ILE A 228 -1.55 16.08 -4.59
N THR A 229 -1.95 16.38 -3.36
CA THR A 229 -3.27 16.95 -3.09
C THR A 229 -3.26 18.47 -3.22
N LYS A 230 -4.45 19.04 -3.44
CA LYS A 230 -4.64 20.49 -3.47
C LYS A 230 -4.27 21.11 -2.12
N GLU A 231 -4.69 20.48 -1.02
CA GLU A 231 -4.45 20.94 0.34
C GLU A 231 -2.96 20.96 0.66
N PHE A 232 -2.21 19.94 0.23
CA PHE A 232 -0.77 19.93 0.42
C PHE A 232 -0.08 21.01 -0.41
N THR A 233 -0.56 21.26 -1.64
CA THR A 233 -0.05 22.36 -2.49
C THR A 233 -0.24 23.72 -1.83
N GLU A 234 -1.42 24.00 -1.29
CA GLU A 234 -1.69 25.24 -0.57
C GLU A 234 -0.83 25.36 0.71
N ALA A 235 -0.66 24.25 1.43
CA ALA A 235 0.14 24.21 2.65
C ALA A 235 1.62 24.50 2.40
N ILE A 236 2.21 23.83 1.40
CA ILE A 236 3.63 23.96 1.09
C ILE A 236 3.95 25.36 0.56
N GLN A 237 3.09 25.94 -0.29
CA GLN A 237 3.27 27.31 -0.79
C GLN A 237 3.18 28.36 0.32
N LYS A 238 2.32 28.15 1.31
CA LYS A 238 2.13 29.09 2.41
C LYS A 238 3.30 29.08 3.40
N GLN A 239 3.88 27.91 3.67
CA GLN A 239 4.85 27.72 4.76
C GLN A 239 6.29 27.55 4.27
N CYS A 240 6.47 27.21 2.99
CA CYS A 240 7.74 27.11 2.30
C CYS A 240 7.67 27.95 1.01
N PRO A 241 7.73 29.30 1.13
CA PRO A 241 7.75 30.19 -0.03
C PRO A 241 9.06 30.07 -0.84
#